data_AF-A0A3M1RAN6-F1
#
_entry.id   AF-A0A3M1RAN6-F1
#
_cell.length_a   1.000
_cell.length_b   1.000
_cell.length_c   1.000
_cell.angle_alpha   90.00
_cell.angle_beta   90.00
_cell.angle_gamma   90.00
#
_symmetry.space_group_name_H-M   'P 1'
#
loop_
_entity.id
_entity.type
_entity.pdbx_description
1 polymer ?
#
loop_
_entity_poly.entity_id
_entity_poly.type
_entity_poly.pdbx_seq_one_letter_code
_entity_poly.pdbx_strand_id
1 'polypeptide(L)'
;RRALEAACRAQIELGSWFETPLHPIPLHAHARVGYRLGSCPVSEATAAQVINLPLHERVTSDDAERIVRFLLSHSAPTSVRVGG
;
A
#
# COMPACT_ATOMS: atom_id res chain seq x y z
N ARG A 1 3.77 -8.32 0.71
CA ARG A 1 2.44 -8.77 0.24
C ARG A 1 1.54 -9.39 1.33
N ARG A 2 2.06 -9.78 2.52
CA ARG A 2 1.26 -10.35 3.64
C ARG A 2 -0.02 -9.57 3.97
N ALA A 3 0.02 -8.23 3.96
CA ALA A 3 -1.15 -7.40 4.24
C ALA A 3 -2.30 -7.61 3.23
N LEU A 4 -1.99 -7.71 1.93
CA LEU A 4 -2.98 -7.95 0.88
C LEU A 4 -3.63 -9.34 1.02
N GLU A 5 -2.82 -10.36 1.34
CA GLU A 5 -3.32 -11.72 1.57
C GLU A 5 -4.22 -11.80 2.81
N ALA A 6 -3.83 -11.12 3.90
CA ALA A 6 -4.63 -11.05 5.11
C ALA A 6 -5.95 -10.31 4.88
N ALA A 7 -5.93 -9.21 4.13
CA ALA A 7 -7.12 -8.45 3.78
C ALA A 7 -8.07 -9.27 2.89
N CYS A 8 -7.54 -9.99 1.90
CA CYS A 8 -8.32 -10.89 1.06
C CYS A 8 -9.06 -11.96 1.90
N ARG A 9 -8.37 -12.60 2.85
CA ARG A 9 -9.01 -13.55 3.79
C ARG A 9 -10.06 -12.88 4.68
N ALA A 10 -9.84 -11.63 5.05
CA ALA A 10 -10.79 -10.83 5.80
C ALA A 10 -11.92 -10.25 4.92
N GLN A 11 -11.95 -10.49 3.60
CA GLN A 11 -12.89 -9.88 2.64
C GLN A 11 -12.80 -8.34 2.56
N ILE A 12 -11.60 -7.80 2.76
CA ILE A 12 -11.29 -6.37 2.61
C ILE A 12 -10.51 -6.19 1.32
N GLU A 13 -11.02 -5.33 0.43
CA GLU A 13 -10.38 -5.03 -0.84
C GLU A 13 -9.30 -3.96 -0.67
N LEU A 14 -8.06 -4.40 -0.46
CA LEU A 14 -6.89 -3.52 -0.51
C LEU A 14 -6.26 -3.55 -1.91
N GLY A 15 -5.94 -2.38 -2.45
CA GLY A 15 -5.23 -2.24 -3.73
C GLY A 15 -3.71 -2.31 -3.56
N SER A 16 -3.00 -2.92 -4.50
CA SER A 16 -1.53 -3.01 -4.51
C SER A 16 -0.81 -1.84 -5.22
N TRP A 17 -1.57 -0.92 -5.79
CA TRP A 17 -1.03 0.16 -6.61
C TRP A 17 -0.31 1.18 -5.69
N PHE A 18 0.85 1.72 -6.00
CA PHE A 18 1.68 1.50 -7.18
C PHE A 18 2.72 0.41 -6.91
N GLU A 19 2.78 -0.62 -7.75
CA GLU A 19 3.67 -1.77 -7.53
C GLU A 19 5.14 -1.53 -7.92
N THR A 20 5.42 -0.47 -8.68
CA THR A 20 6.77 -0.09 -9.10
C THR A 20 6.92 1.44 -9.10
N PRO A 21 8.15 1.98 -9.07
CA PRO A 21 8.39 3.42 -9.17
C PRO A 21 7.80 4.11 -10.39
N LEU A 22 7.58 3.36 -11.49
CA LEU A 22 7.05 3.84 -12.76
C LEU A 22 5.76 3.11 -13.14
N HIS A 23 4.96 2.74 -12.15
CA HIS A 23 3.71 2.03 -12.39
C HIS A 23 2.83 2.78 -13.42
N PRO A 24 2.23 2.09 -14.41
CA PRO A 24 2.04 0.64 -14.51
C PRO A 24 3.17 -0.12 -15.22
N ILE A 25 4.29 0.53 -15.55
CA ILE A 25 5.41 -0.15 -16.23
C ILE A 25 6.00 -1.19 -15.27
N PRO A 26 6.07 -2.48 -15.66
CA PRO A 26 6.63 -3.53 -14.82
C PRO A 26 8.14 -3.33 -14.67
N LEU A 27 8.70 -3.72 -13.52
CA LEU A 27 10.09 -3.43 -13.15
C LEU A 27 11.12 -3.88 -14.21
N HIS A 28 10.88 -5.02 -14.86
CA HIS A 28 11.76 -5.55 -15.91
C HIS A 28 11.81 -4.67 -17.17
N ALA A 29 10.82 -3.80 -17.39
CA ALA A 29 10.75 -2.90 -18.53
C ALA A 29 11.29 -1.49 -18.23
N HIS A 30 11.65 -1.18 -16.98
CA HIS A 30 12.12 0.15 -16.58
C HIS A 30 13.39 0.59 -17.31
N ALA A 31 14.32 -0.34 -17.54
CA ALA A 31 15.55 -0.06 -18.29
C ALA A 31 15.28 0.43 -19.72
N ARG A 32 14.15 0.01 -20.34
CA ARG A 32 13.77 0.41 -21.71
C ARG A 32 13.38 1.88 -21.81
N VAL A 33 13.02 2.51 -20.70
CA VAL A 33 12.71 3.94 -20.60
C VAL A 33 13.81 4.73 -19.90
N GLY A 34 15.01 4.15 -19.79
CA GLY A 34 16.19 4.80 -19.23
C GLY A 34 16.23 4.86 -17.70
N TYR A 35 15.30 4.21 -17.01
CA TYR A 35 15.29 4.17 -15.55
C TYR A 35 16.28 3.12 -15.02
N ARG A 36 17.03 3.49 -13.97
CA ARG A 36 17.97 2.60 -13.28
C ARG A 36 17.54 2.42 -11.82
N LEU A 37 17.49 1.17 -11.35
CA LEU A 37 17.26 0.86 -9.94
C LEU A 37 18.28 1.58 -9.05
N GLY A 38 17.83 2.08 -7.89
CA GLY A 38 18.60 2.90 -6.97
C GLY A 38 18.60 4.40 -7.32
N SER A 39 18.02 4.80 -8.47
CA SER A 39 17.99 6.23 -8.85
C SER A 39 16.94 7.02 -8.06
N CYS A 40 15.87 6.37 -7.61
CA CYS A 40 14.84 7.00 -6.77
C CYS A 40 14.53 6.13 -5.55
N PRO A 41 15.44 6.01 -4.57
CA PRO A 41 15.35 5.04 -3.48
C PRO A 41 14.09 5.21 -2.64
N VAL A 42 13.62 6.45 -2.45
CA VAL A 42 12.36 6.73 -1.72
C VAL A 42 11.15 6.19 -2.49
N SER A 43 11.09 6.40 -3.81
CA SER A 43 9.99 5.88 -4.65
C SER A 43 10.01 4.35 -4.69
N GLU A 44 11.19 3.75 -4.83
CA GLU A 44 11.40 2.30 -4.80
C GLU A 44 10.95 1.68 -3.47
N ALA A 45 11.37 2.26 -2.34
CA ALA A 45 10.94 1.82 -1.02
C ALA A 45 9.43 1.98 -0.82
N THR A 46 8.86 3.09 -1.29
CA THR A 46 7.43 3.40 -1.14
C THR A 46 6.58 2.42 -1.96
N ALA A 47 6.91 2.19 -3.23
CA ALA A 47 6.19 1.25 -4.09
C ALA A 47 6.20 -0.20 -3.55
N ALA A 48 7.24 -0.57 -2.79
CA ALA A 48 7.33 -1.89 -2.16
C ALA A 48 6.42 -2.05 -0.93
N GLN A 49 5.93 -0.96 -0.35
CA GLN A 49 5.27 -0.95 0.97
C GLN A 49 3.84 -0.39 0.93
N VAL A 50 3.52 0.45 -0.05
CA VAL A 50 2.22 1.12 -0.14
C VAL A 50 1.09 0.14 -0.45
N ILE A 51 -0.09 0.46 0.08
CA ILE A 51 -1.38 -0.17 -0.23
C ILE A 51 -2.40 0.95 -0.42
N ASN A 52 -3.48 0.67 -1.16
CA ASN A 52 -4.63 1.57 -1.24
C ASN A 52 -5.78 1.03 -0.41
N LEU A 53 -6.43 1.93 0.30
CA LEU A 53 -7.70 1.65 0.97
C LEU A 53 -8.85 1.89 -0.03
N PRO A 54 -9.97 1.16 0.10
CA PRO A 54 -11.16 1.47 -0.66
C PRO A 54 -11.73 2.80 -0.15
N LEU A 55 -11.83 3.78 -1.05
CA LEU A 55 -12.30 5.14 -0.74
C LEU A 55 -13.39 5.63 -1.72
N HIS A 56 -14.04 4.71 -2.44
CA HIS A 56 -15.12 5.06 -3.35
C HIS A 56 -16.42 5.38 -2.59
N GLU A 57 -17.35 6.08 -3.24
CA GLU A 57 -18.63 6.55 -2.68
C GLU A 57 -19.54 5.48 -2.06
N ARG A 58 -19.28 4.20 -2.33
CA ARG A 58 -20.04 3.07 -1.79
C ARG A 58 -19.46 2.47 -0.51
N VAL A 59 -18.30 2.95 -0.05
CA VAL A 59 -17.74 2.55 1.24
C VAL A 59 -18.57 3.19 2.35
N THR A 60 -19.18 2.36 3.18
CA THR A 60 -19.98 2.83 4.32
C THR A 60 -19.10 3.14 5.53
N SER A 61 -19.65 3.79 6.55
CA SER A 61 -18.95 3.99 7.83
C SER A 61 -18.57 2.64 8.48
N ASP A 62 -19.45 1.64 8.39
CA ASP A 62 -19.21 0.30 8.93
C ASP A 62 -18.05 -0.40 8.21
N ASP A 63 -17.97 -0.24 6.88
CA ASP A 63 -16.84 -0.72 6.09
C ASP A 63 -15.54 -0.04 6.52
N ALA A 64 -15.56 1.29 6.66
CA ALA A 64 -14.40 2.07 7.09
C ALA A 64 -13.92 1.64 8.48
N GLU A 65 -14.83 1.46 9.44
CA GLU A 65 -14.47 0.95 10.77
C GLU A 65 -13.87 -0.45 10.71
N ARG A 66 -14.43 -1.33 9.89
CA ARG A 66 -13.93 -2.70 9.71
C ARG A 66 -12.51 -2.69 9.13
N ILE A 67 -12.25 -1.81 8.18
CA ILE A 67 -10.91 -1.59 7.59
C ILE A 67 -9.95 -1.07 8.65
N VAL A 68 -10.33 -0.05 9.44
CA VAL A 68 -9.50 0.49 10.51
C VAL A 68 -9.17 -0.58 11.55
N ARG A 69 -10.16 -1.36 12.01
CA ARG A 69 -9.94 -2.48 12.94
C ARG A 69 -8.99 -3.53 12.37
N PHE A 70 -9.12 -3.86 11.09
CA PHE A 70 -8.21 -4.76 10.40
C PHE A 70 -6.77 -4.21 10.38
N LEU A 71 -6.58 -2.93 10.01
CA LEU A 71 -5.25 -2.31 9.97
C LEU A 71 -4.60 -2.24 11.35
N LEU A 72 -5.36 -1.87 12.38
CA LEU A 72 -4.86 -1.79 13.76
C LEU A 72 -4.45 -3.16 14.32
N SER A 73 -5.18 -4.23 13.98
CA SER A 73 -4.84 -5.59 14.41
C SER A 73 -3.63 -6.20 13.70
N HIS A 74 -3.22 -5.61 12.57
CA HIS A 74 -2.08 -6.08 11.75
C HIS A 74 -0.90 -5.12 11.73
N SER A 75 -0.95 -4.04 12.52
CA SER A 75 0.15 -3.08 12.69
C SER A 75 0.88 -3.34 14.01
N ALA A 76 2.18 -3.10 14.00
CA ALA A 76 2.95 -3.10 15.25
C ALA A 76 2.53 -1.87 16.09
N PRO A 77 2.51 -1.98 17.44
CA PRO A 77 2.31 -0.82 18.29
C PRO A 77 3.37 0.23 17.94
N THR A 78 2.93 1.34 17.38
CA THR A 78 3.83 2.45 17.03
C THR A 78 3.66 3.52 18.09
N SER A 79 4.73 3.88 18.77
CA SER A 79 4.75 5.07 19.63
C SER A 79 4.58 6.29 18.74
N VAL A 80 3.37 6.85 18.71
CA VAL A 80 3.11 8.12 18.02
C VAL A 80 3.91 9.19 18.73
N ARG A 81 5.00 9.67 18.13
CA ARG A 81 5.60 10.95 18.52
C ARG A 81 4.69 12.03 17.96
N VAL A 82 3.79 12.55 18.80
CA VAL A 82 3.11 13.80 18.51
C VAL A 82 4.19 14.88 18.54
N GLY A 83 4.58 15.39 17.37
CA GLY A 83 5.46 16.54 17.27
C GLY A 83 4.74 17.76 17.86
N GLY A 84 5.39 18.43 18.81
CA GLY A 84 4.96 19.73 19.35
C GLY A 84 5.37 20.88 18.44
#